data_AF-A0A7U9NAS6-F1
#
_entry.id   AF-A0A7U9NAS6-F1
#
_cell.length_a   1.000
_cell.length_b   1.000
_cell.length_c   1.000
_cell.angle_alpha   90.00
_cell.angle_beta   90.00
_cell.angle_gamma   90.00
#
_symmetry.space_group_name_H-M   'P 1'
#
loop_
_entity.id
_entity.type
_entity.pdbx_description
1 polymer ?
#
loop_
_entity_poly.entity_id
_entity_poly.type
_entity_poly.pdbx_seq_one_letter_code
_entity_poly.pdbx_strand_id
1 'polypeptide(L)'
;MANNMTFFPVGNGDMTLITTDKGINILMDCNMRKSAEEETNNDYDCNEYLHNNLKSDDDVVYVDALFLTHSDQDHCRGMREYFNLCSPEKMDDTKIRINELFVPARLLIDTEH
;
A
#
# COMPACT_ATOMS: atom_id res chain seq x y z
N MET A 1 -2.51 9.79 19.36
CA MET A 1 -1.41 8.87 18.98
C MET A 1 -0.12 9.68 18.92
N ALA A 2 1.05 9.05 18.78
CA ALA A 2 2.28 9.76 18.43
C ALA A 2 2.52 9.66 16.92
N ASN A 3 3.18 10.66 16.34
CA ASN A 3 3.68 10.56 14.97
C ASN A 3 4.67 9.41 14.88
N ASN A 4 4.49 8.50 13.93
CA ASN A 4 5.35 7.35 13.73
C ASN A 4 5.60 7.09 12.24
N MET A 5 6.69 6.37 12.00
CA MET A 5 7.09 5.89 10.69
C MET A 5 7.46 4.41 10.86
N THR A 6 6.76 3.55 10.13
CA THR A 6 6.95 2.09 10.12
C THR A 6 7.63 1.72 8.82
N PHE A 7 8.83 1.16 8.92
CA PHE A 7 9.58 0.62 7.78
C PHE A 7 9.34 -0.88 7.70
N PHE A 8 8.78 -1.35 6.59
CA PHE A 8 8.48 -2.77 6.43
C PHE A 8 9.70 -3.54 5.92
N PRO A 9 9.97 -4.75 6.44
CA PRO A 9 11.12 -5.55 6.02
C PRO A 9 10.85 -6.29 4.70
N VAL A 10 10.66 -5.54 3.61
CA VAL A 10 10.28 -6.08 2.29
C VAL A 10 11.48 -6.58 1.47
N GLY A 11 12.70 -6.52 1.99
CA GLY A 11 13.90 -6.95 1.29
C GLY A 11 14.43 -5.87 0.35
N ASN A 12 14.40 -6.12 -0.97
CA ASN A 12 14.78 -5.12 -1.98
C ASN A 12 13.62 -4.15 -2.24
N GLY A 13 13.92 -2.88 -2.49
CA GLY A 13 12.93 -1.81 -2.62
C GLY A 13 12.31 -1.41 -1.28
N ASP A 14 11.27 -0.58 -1.32
CA ASP A 14 10.77 0.12 -0.15
C ASP A 14 9.27 -0.09 0.09
N MET A 15 8.88 -0.02 1.36
CA MET A 15 7.50 0.17 1.79
C MET A 15 7.54 0.82 3.18
N THR A 16 6.92 1.99 3.32
CA THR A 16 6.92 2.77 4.57
C THR A 16 5.54 3.32 4.86
N LEU A 17 5.02 3.10 6.07
CA LEU A 17 3.79 3.72 6.55
C LEU A 17 4.13 4.88 7.49
N ILE A 18 3.62 6.07 7.19
CA ILE A 18 3.68 7.24 8.06
C ILE A 18 2.30 7.41 8.69
N THR A 19 2.23 7.34 10.02
CA THR A 19 1.00 7.60 10.77
C THR A 19 1.17 8.83 11.64
N THR A 20 0.30 9.81 11.45
CA THR A 20 0.29 11.05 12.25
C THR A 20 -0.40 10.84 13.60
N ASP A 21 -0.19 11.76 14.54
CA ASP A 21 -0.86 11.80 15.83
C ASP A 21 -2.39 11.90 15.75
N LYS A 22 -2.90 12.39 14.61
CA LYS A 22 -4.33 12.45 14.21
C LYS A 22 -4.83 11.16 13.54
N GLY A 23 -3.95 10.17 13.36
CA GLY A 23 -4.27 8.89 12.71
C GLY A 23 -4.48 9.02 11.20
N ILE A 24 -3.86 10.03 10.56
CA ILE A 24 -3.73 10.06 9.09
C ILE A 24 -2.61 9.08 8.72
N ASN A 25 -2.89 8.17 7.79
CA ASN A 25 -2.04 7.08 7.34
C ASN A 25 -1.61 7.32 5.88
N ILE A 26 -0.32 7.57 5.68
CA ILE A 26 0.30 7.79 4.36
C ILE A 26 1.22 6.61 4.08
N LEU A 27 0.94 5.86 3.02
CA LEU A 27 1.79 4.77 2.57
C LEU A 27 2.73 5.27 1.46
N MET A 28 4.02 4.98 1.59
CA MET A 28 5.04 5.24 0.57
C MET A 28 5.52 3.90 0.02
N ASP A 29 5.38 3.72 -1.29
CA ASP A 29 5.69 2.49 -2.03
C ASP A 29 4.98 1.24 -1.52
N CYS A 30 5.09 0.16 -2.30
CA CYS A 30 4.46 -1.12 -2.04
C CYS A 30 5.30 -2.25 -2.63
N ASN A 31 5.83 -3.12 -1.78
CA ASN A 31 6.47 -4.36 -2.20
C ASN A 31 5.90 -5.56 -1.46
N MET A 32 4.58 -5.72 -1.56
CA MET A 32 3.87 -6.82 -0.94
C MET A 32 3.92 -8.06 -1.81
N ARG A 33 4.46 -9.15 -1.27
CA ARG A 33 4.57 -10.43 -1.95
C ARG A 33 3.46 -11.37 -1.47
N LYS A 34 2.66 -11.89 -2.41
CA LYS A 34 1.64 -12.90 -2.09
C LYS A 34 2.19 -14.15 -1.41
N SER A 35 3.42 -14.53 -1.73
CA SER A 35 4.09 -15.64 -1.06
C SER A 35 4.31 -15.40 0.44
N ALA A 36 4.21 -14.17 0.96
CA ALA A 36 4.32 -13.88 2.39
C ALA A 36 3.08 -14.33 3.19
N GLU A 37 1.96 -14.63 2.50
CA GLU A 37 0.75 -15.19 3.11
C GLU A 37 0.88 -16.72 3.36
N GLU A 38 1.89 -17.36 2.79
CA GLU A 38 2.10 -18.81 2.91
C GLU A 38 2.79 -19.14 4.24
N GLU A 39 2.25 -20.09 5.01
CA GLU A 39 2.86 -20.54 6.29
C GLU A 39 4.30 -21.04 6.14
N THR A 40 4.71 -21.43 4.93
CA THR A 40 6.07 -21.89 4.63
C THR A 40 7.05 -20.76 4.32
N ASN A 41 6.59 -19.53 4.19
CA ASN A 41 7.42 -18.35 3.94
C ASN A 41 7.64 -17.55 5.23
N ASN A 42 8.84 -16.99 5.39
CA ASN A 42 9.22 -16.15 6.54
C ASN A 42 9.22 -14.65 6.20
N ASP A 43 8.84 -14.27 4.99
CA ASP A 43 8.60 -12.87 4.61
C ASP A 43 7.49 -12.27 5.48
N TYR A 44 7.58 -10.97 5.76
CA TYR A 44 6.58 -10.30 6.58
C TYR A 44 5.30 -10.02 5.77
N ASP A 45 4.15 -10.51 6.25
CA ASP A 45 2.86 -10.21 5.66
C ASP A 45 2.43 -8.76 5.96
N CYS A 46 2.80 -7.89 5.04
CA CYS A 46 2.44 -6.48 5.12
C CYS A 46 0.94 -6.26 4.92
N ASN A 47 0.25 -7.12 4.17
CA ASN A 47 -1.18 -6.97 3.92
C ASN A 47 -1.97 -7.26 5.19
N GLU A 48 -1.65 -8.36 5.89
CA GLU A 48 -2.21 -8.66 7.20
C GLU A 48 -1.97 -7.51 8.19
N TYR A 49 -0.74 -6.97 8.23
CA TYR A 49 -0.43 -5.82 9.09
C TYR A 49 -1.33 -4.62 8.78
N LEU A 50 -1.49 -4.24 7.52
CA LEU A 50 -2.32 -3.09 7.14
C LEU A 50 -3.79 -3.32 7.54
N HIS A 51 -4.35 -4.50 7.30
CA HIS A 51 -5.72 -4.81 7.71
C HIS A 51 -5.92 -4.79 9.23
N ASN A 52 -4.91 -5.19 10.00
CA ASN A 52 -4.99 -5.22 11.45
C ASN A 52 -4.76 -3.86 12.13
N ASN A 53 -4.11 -2.91 11.45
CA ASN A 53 -3.63 -1.66 12.09
C ASN A 53 -4.20 -0.37 11.48
N LEU A 54 -4.70 -0.41 10.23
CA LEU A 54 -5.29 0.76 9.60
C LEU A 54 -6.75 0.96 10.03
N LYS A 55 -7.26 2.15 9.74
CA LYS A 55 -8.69 2.47 9.91
C LYS A 55 -9.50 1.82 8.79
N SER A 56 -10.76 1.54 9.10
CA SER A 56 -11.76 1.13 8.12
C SER A 56 -12.95 2.10 8.13
N ASP A 57 -13.68 2.09 7.02
CA ASP A 57 -14.94 2.80 6.80
C ASP A 57 -15.85 1.84 6.03
N ASP A 58 -17.07 1.62 6.52
CA ASP A 58 -17.98 0.57 6.01
C ASP A 58 -17.29 -0.80 5.84
N ASP A 59 -16.50 -1.20 6.86
CA ASP A 59 -15.67 -2.42 6.88
C ASP A 59 -14.53 -2.49 5.83
N VAL A 60 -14.31 -1.42 5.07
CA VAL A 60 -13.23 -1.32 4.06
C VAL A 60 -12.04 -0.57 4.63
N VAL A 61 -10.91 -1.27 4.74
CA VAL A 61 -9.63 -0.70 5.19
C VAL A 61 -9.12 0.32 4.17
N TYR A 62 -8.55 1.43 4.65
CA TYR A 62 -8.04 2.47 3.75
C TYR A 62 -6.72 3.10 4.22
N VAL A 63 -5.98 3.64 3.25
CA VAL A 63 -4.93 4.63 3.46
C VAL A 63 -5.42 6.00 3.01
N ASP A 64 -5.04 7.04 3.75
CA ASP A 64 -5.42 8.42 3.40
C ASP A 64 -4.70 8.90 2.15
N ALA A 65 -3.45 8.46 1.95
CA ALA A 65 -2.72 8.67 0.71
C ALA A 65 -1.73 7.53 0.44
N LEU A 66 -1.50 7.24 -0.84
CA LEU A 66 -0.42 6.38 -1.31
C LEU A 66 0.49 7.19 -2.23
N PHE A 67 1.79 7.20 -1.93
CA PHE A 67 2.83 7.81 -2.75
C PHE A 67 3.68 6.70 -3.37
N LEU A 68 3.57 6.53 -4.68
CA LEU A 68 4.43 5.61 -5.43
C LEU A 68 5.61 6.39 -6.00
N THR A 69 6.84 6.05 -5.65
CA THR A 69 8.04 6.80 -6.06
C THR A 69 8.42 6.56 -7.52
N HIS A 70 8.19 5.35 -8.03
CA HIS A 70 8.41 4.94 -9.42
C HIS A 70 7.78 3.56 -9.70
N SER A 71 7.85 3.08 -10.95
CA SER A 71 7.19 1.84 -11.39
C SER A 71 8.08 0.59 -11.32
N ASP A 72 9.26 0.66 -10.72
CA ASP A 72 10.08 -0.54 -10.59
C ASP A 72 9.36 -1.54 -9.68
N GLN A 73 9.54 -2.82 -9.99
CA GLN A 73 8.69 -3.88 -9.42
C GLN A 73 8.80 -3.91 -7.89
N ASP A 74 9.96 -3.65 -7.34
CA ASP A 74 10.24 -3.59 -5.91
C ASP A 74 9.68 -2.35 -5.19
N HIS A 75 8.97 -1.46 -5.89
CA HIS A 75 8.24 -0.33 -5.31
C HIS A 75 6.73 -0.36 -5.60
N CYS A 76 6.26 -1.20 -6.53
CA CYS A 76 4.83 -1.31 -6.88
C CYS A 76 4.23 -2.73 -6.83
N ARG A 77 5.01 -3.76 -6.48
CA ARG A 77 4.53 -5.14 -6.41
C ARG A 77 3.44 -5.29 -5.35
N GLY A 78 2.35 -5.98 -5.72
CA GLY A 78 1.19 -6.17 -4.85
C GLY A 78 0.13 -5.09 -5.02
N MET A 79 0.40 -4.00 -5.75
CA MET A 79 -0.58 -2.92 -5.87
C MET A 79 -1.90 -3.37 -6.50
N ARG A 80 -1.85 -4.19 -7.55
CA ARG A 80 -3.06 -4.70 -8.23
C ARG A 80 -3.80 -5.73 -7.39
N GLU A 81 -3.05 -6.49 -6.60
CA GLU A 81 -3.53 -7.56 -5.75
C GLU A 81 -4.27 -7.00 -4.53
N TYR A 82 -3.68 -6.03 -3.84
CA TYR A 82 -4.13 -5.61 -2.51
C TYR A 82 -4.87 -4.27 -2.47
N PHE A 83 -4.82 -3.46 -3.53
CA PHE A 83 -5.48 -2.16 -3.54
C PHE A 83 -6.57 -2.05 -4.61
N ASN A 84 -7.56 -1.22 -4.33
CA ASN A 84 -8.57 -0.79 -5.28
C ASN A 84 -7.98 0.27 -6.23
N LEU A 85 -7.66 -0.14 -7.46
CA LEU A 85 -7.18 0.73 -8.55
C LEU A 85 -8.28 1.00 -9.59
N CYS A 86 -9.54 1.01 -9.16
CA CYS A 86 -10.73 1.13 -9.98
C CYS A 86 -11.62 2.30 -9.54
N SER A 87 -12.69 2.57 -10.28
CA SER A 87 -13.73 3.49 -9.86
C SER A 87 -14.44 2.99 -8.59
N PRO A 88 -14.91 3.87 -7.69
CA PRO A 88 -15.58 3.47 -6.44
C PRO A 88 -16.74 2.47 -6.62
N GLU A 89 -17.48 2.58 -7.71
CA GLU A 89 -18.59 1.68 -8.10
C GLU A 89 -18.18 0.21 -8.31
N LYS A 90 -16.88 -0.05 -8.47
CA LYS A 90 -16.30 -1.37 -8.77
C LYS A 90 -15.31 -1.82 -7.67
N MET A 91 -15.39 -1.19 -6.51
CA MET A 91 -14.52 -1.49 -5.39
C MET A 91 -14.72 -2.94 -4.93
N ASP A 92 -13.62 -3.58 -4.56
CA ASP A 92 -13.59 -4.86 -3.86
C ASP A 92 -13.35 -4.58 -2.38
N ASP A 93 -14.33 -4.87 -1.53
CA ASP A 93 -14.27 -4.59 -0.08
C ASP A 93 -13.16 -5.39 0.63
N THR A 94 -12.63 -6.44 0.00
CA THR A 94 -11.48 -7.20 0.52
C THR A 94 -10.14 -6.50 0.28
N LYS A 95 -10.10 -5.50 -0.61
CA LYS A 95 -8.90 -4.73 -0.94
C LYS A 95 -8.86 -3.38 -0.24
N ILE A 96 -7.65 -2.90 0.00
CA ILE A 96 -7.41 -1.62 0.62
C ILE A 96 -7.83 -0.49 -0.33
N ARG A 97 -8.66 0.42 0.15
CA ARG A 97 -9.01 1.66 -0.55
C ARG A 97 -7.86 2.67 -0.44
N ILE A 98 -7.57 3.35 -1.55
CA ILE A 98 -6.65 4.49 -1.59
C ILE A 98 -7.51 5.75 -1.75
N ASN A 99 -7.47 6.65 -0.77
CA ASN A 99 -8.23 7.91 -0.87
C ASN A 99 -7.57 8.89 -1.85
N GLU A 100 -6.24 9.02 -1.78
CA GLU A 100 -5.47 9.87 -2.68
C GLU A 100 -4.23 9.12 -3.21
N LEU A 101 -4.05 9.08 -4.54
CA LEU A 101 -2.90 8.43 -5.17
C LEU A 101 -1.97 9.47 -5.79
N PHE A 102 -0.72 9.48 -5.32
CA PHE A 102 0.35 10.32 -5.84
C PHE A 102 1.34 9.45 -6.62
N VAL A 103 1.58 9.85 -7.87
CA VAL A 103 2.56 9.23 -8.76
C VAL A 103 3.42 10.30 -9.42
N PRO A 104 4.69 10.00 -9.74
CA PRO A 104 5.53 10.88 -10.54
C PRO A 104 4.85 11.17 -11.87
N ALA A 105 4.94 12.42 -12.32
CA ALA A 105 4.41 12.83 -13.62
C ALA A 105 4.93 11.95 -14.77
N ARG A 106 6.15 11.41 -14.64
CA ARG A 106 6.74 10.47 -15.60
C ARG A 106 5.84 9.25 -15.84
N LEU A 107 5.24 8.67 -14.81
CA LEU A 107 4.35 7.50 -14.95
C LEU A 107 3.07 7.79 -15.74
N LEU A 108 2.72 9.07 -15.91
CA LEU A 108 1.53 9.49 -16.66
C LEU A 108 1.84 9.80 -18.14
N ILE A 109 3.10 10.06 -18.47
CA ILE A 109 3.51 10.55 -19.80
C ILE A 109 4.44 9.60 -20.54
N ASP A 110 5.05 8.62 -19.86
CA ASP A 110 5.98 7.69 -20.49
C ASP A 110 5.19 6.66 -21.32
N THR A 111 5.39 6.69 -22.64
CA THR A 111 4.79 5.72 -23.58
C THR A 111 5.70 4.52 -23.83
N GLU A 112 6.94 4.55 -23.34
CA GLU A 112 7.91 3.47 -23.45
C GLU A 112 8.09 2.86 -22.06
N HIS A 113 7.68 1.61 -21.90
CA HIS A 113 7.92 0.80 -20.69
C HIS A 113 8.79 -0.39 -21.10
#